data_AF-A0A1M7PQC5-F1
#
_entry.id   AF-A0A1M7PQC5-F1
#
_cell.length_a   1.000
_cell.length_b   1.000
_cell.length_c   1.000
_cell.angle_alpha   90.00
_cell.angle_beta   90.00
_cell.angle_gamma   90.00
#
_symmetry.space_group_name_H-M   'P 1'
#
loop_
_entity.id
_entity.type
_entity.pdbx_description
1 polymer ?
#
loop_
_entity_poly.entity_id
_entity_poly.type
_entity_poly.pdbx_seq_one_letter_code
_entity_poly.pdbx_strand_id
1 'polypeptide(L)' 'MTYLTVIGEQNQNTSQFRDKVTLDAVVPLRVGYRYQKPEGGFFFRIGYTPFISLDFNNEGFRKFIPLWGGISLGKSF' A
#
# COMPACT_ATOMS: atom_id res chain seq x y z
N MET A 1 1.38 -0.34 5.55
CA MET A 1 0.45 0.52 6.31
C MET A 1 -0.78 -0.33 6.53
N THR A 2 -1.09 -0.67 7.78
CA THR A 2 -2.15 -1.62 8.13
C THR A 2 -3.24 -0.87 8.86
N TYR A 3 -4.50 -1.07 8.50
CA TYR A 3 -5.63 -0.39 9.11
C TYR A 3 -6.60 -1.41 9.68
N LEU A 4 -7.17 -1.09 10.84
CA LEU A 4 -8.16 -1.91 11.52
C LEU A 4 -9.47 -1.14 11.49
N THR A 5 -10.44 -1.67 10.74
CA THR A 5 -11.74 -1.03 10.56
C THR A 5 -12.79 -1.87 11.27
N VAL A 6 -13.53 -1.25 12.18
CA VAL A 6 -14.65 -1.89 12.89
C VAL A 6 -15.94 -1.36 12.28
N ILE A 7 -16.71 -2.26 11.65
CA ILE A 7 -18.04 -1.92 11.12
C ILE A 7 -19.07 -2.63 12.00
N GLY A 8 -19.83 -1.85 12.77
CA GLY A 8 -20.92 -2.34 13.61
C GLY A 8 -22.23 -2.35 12.83
N GLU A 9 -22.89 -3.49 12.76
CA GLU A 9 -24.21 -3.63 12.14
C GLU A 9 -25.28 -3.72 13.25
N GLN A 10 -26.09 -2.67 13.38
CA GLN A 10 -27.16 -2.56 14.38
C GLN A 10 -28.46 -3.15 13.82
N ASN A 11 -28.85 -4.32 14.31
CA ASN A 11 -30.16 -4.91 14.02
C ASN A 11 -31.23 -4.30 14.94
N GLN A 12 -32.11 -3.47 14.39
CA GLN A 12 -33.15 -2.74 15.14
C GLN A 12 -34.13 -3.65 15.93
N ASN A 13 -34.16 -4.95 15.62
CA ASN A 13 -35.10 -5.91 16.19
C ASN A 13 -34.50 -6.80 17.30
N THR A 14 -33.20 -6.71 17.55
CA THR A 14 -32.51 -7.48 18.61
C THR A 14 -31.29 -6.71 19.11
N SER A 15 -31.10 -6.57 20.42
CA SER A 15 -29.96 -5.88 21.07
C SER A 15 -28.59 -6.56 20.88
N GLN A 16 -28.42 -7.35 19.82
CA GLN A 16 -27.18 -8.07 19.53
C GLN A 16 -26.31 -7.22 18.60
N PHE A 17 -25.31 -6.57 19.17
CA PHE A 17 -24.26 -5.88 18.42
C PHE A 17 -23.31 -6.94 17.85
N ARG A 18 -23.33 -7.16 16.53
CA ARG A 18 -22.34 -8.01 15.86
C ARG A 18 -21.18 -7.14 15.41
N ASP A 19 -20.08 -7.21 16.13
CA ASP A 19 -18.82 -6.62 15.69
C ASP A 19 -18.21 -7.47 14.57
N LYS A 20 -18.20 -6.93 13.35
CA LYS A 20 -17.41 -7.51 12.26
C LYS A 20 -16.08 -6.76 12.18
N VAL A 21 -15.03 -7.37 12.69
CA VAL A 21 -13.66 -6.84 12.57
C VAL A 21 -13.13 -7.20 11.18
N THR A 22 -12.83 -6.20 10.35
CA THR A 22 -12.17 -6.39 9.06
C THR A 22 -10.70 -5.96 9.16
N LEU A 23 -9.81 -6.85 8.73
CA LEU A 23 -8.38 -6.55 8.59
C LEU A 23 -8.12 -6.20 7.11
N ASP A 24 -7.59 -5.00 6.88
CA ASP A 24 -7.14 -4.56 5.57
C ASP A 24 -5.65 -4.19 5.63
N ALA A 25 -4.85 -4.74 4.71
CA ALA A 25 -3.42 -4.52 4.66
C ALA A 25 -2.99 -4.07 3.27
N VAL A 26 -2.18 -3.01 3.21
CA VAL A 26 -1.55 -2.56 1.98
C VAL A 26 -0.08 -2.94 1.96
N VAL A 27 0.31 -3.77 0.98
CA VAL A 27 1.68 -4.23 0.76
C VAL A 27 2.30 -3.45 -0.41
N PRO A 28 3.27 -2.55 -0.16
CA PRO A 28 4.03 -1.93 -1.21
C PRO A 28 5.12 -2.89 -1.71
N LEU A 29 5.10 -3.22 -3.00
CA LEU A 29 6.27 -3.79 -3.67
C LEU A 29 6.99 -2.64 -4.36
N ARG A 30 8.32 -2.63 -4.37
CA ARG A 30 9.10 -1.60 -5.07
C ARG A 30 10.23 -2.23 -5.86
N VAL A 31 10.30 -1.91 -7.13
CA VAL A 31 11.43 -2.22 -8.01
C VAL A 31 11.92 -0.92 -8.62
N GLY A 32 13.23 -0.72 -8.68
CA GLY A 32 13.78 0.50 -9.24
C GLY A 32 15.25 0.37 -9.61
N TYR A 33 15.72 1.32 -10.40
CA TYR A 33 17.10 1.46 -10.81
C TYR A 33 17.68 2.76 -10.29
N ARG A 34 18.91 2.70 -9.76
CA ARG A 34 19.68 3.86 -9.33
C ARG A 34 20.97 3.91 -10.14
N TYR A 35 21.11 4.97 -10.91
CA TYR A 35 22.39 5.33 -11.52
C TYR A 35 23.12 6.32 -10.61
N GLN A 36 24.37 6.02 -10.29
CA GLN A 36 25.24 6.91 -9.54
C GLN A 36 26.63 6.89 -10.19
N LYS A 37 27.19 8.07 -10.44
CA LYS A 37 28.55 8.18 -10.97
C LYS A 37 29.57 7.69 -9.93
N PRO A 38 30.61 6.95 -10.34
CA PRO A 38 31.65 6.47 -9.43
C PRO A 38 32.43 7.61 -8.77
N GLU A 39 32.63 8.73 -9.49
CA GLU A 39 33.35 9.90 -8.98
C GLU A 39 32.56 10.73 -7.95
N GLY A 40 31.37 10.28 -7.56
CA GLY A 40 30.45 11.07 -6.74
C GLY A 40 29.67 12.12 -7.54
N GLY A 41 28.92 12.98 -6.85
CA GLY A 41 28.09 13.98 -7.50
C GLY A 41 26.73 13.45 -7.94
N PHE A 42 26.43 13.55 -9.23
CA PHE A 42 25.07 13.34 -9.74
C PHE A 42 24.57 11.89 -9.63
N PHE A 43 23.34 11.72 -9.17
CA PHE A 43 22.63 10.44 -9.20
C PHE A 43 21.19 10.59 -9.72
N PHE A 44 20.71 9.53 -10.36
CA PHE A 44 19.35 9.40 -10.88
C PHE A 44 18.71 8.14 -10.32
N ARG A 45 17.41 8.20 -10.02
CA ARG A 45 16.63 7.03 -9.60
C ARG A 45 15.30 7.01 -10.35
N ILE A 46 14.93 5.83 -10.80
CA ILE A 46 13.60 5.52 -11.31
C ILE A 46 13.05 4.34 -10.52
N GLY A 47 11.81 4.44 -10.07
CA GLY A 47 11.17 3.42 -9.27
C GLY A 47 9.73 3.19 -9.68
N TYR A 48 9.33 1.94 -9.71
CA TYR A 48 7.96 1.47 -9.84
C TYR A 48 7.55 0.84 -8.50
N THR A 49 6.42 1.27 -7.95
CA THR A 49 5.92 0.85 -6.65
C THR A 49 4.44 0.46 -6.74
N PRO A 50 4.10 -0.75 -7.20
CA PRO A 50 2.71 -1.18 -7.16
C PRO A 50 2.24 -1.42 -5.73
N PHE A 51 0.98 -1.10 -5.46
CA PHE A 51 0.33 -1.40 -4.18
C PHE A 51 -0.69 -2.52 -4.36
N ILE A 52 -0.66 -3.48 -3.45
CA ILE A 52 -1.63 -4.57 -3.35
C ILE A 52 -2.39 -4.40 -2.04
N SER A 53 -3.71 -4.27 -2.10
CA SER A 53 -4.56 -4.37 -0.90
C SER A 53 -5.00 -5.82 -0.69
N LEU A 54 -4.88 -6.29 0.54
CA LEU A 54 -5.30 -7.61 0.98
C LEU A 54 -6.47 -7.41 1.94
N ASP A 55 -7.68 -7.66 1.43
CA ASP A 55 -8.90 -7.66 2.23
C ASP A 55 -9.15 -9.11 2.69
N PHE A 56 -8.91 -9.40 3.97
CA PHE A 56 -8.94 -10.78 4.49
C PHE A 56 -10.37 -11.31 4.74
N ASN A 57 -11.39 -10.46 4.60
CA ASN A 57 -12.79 -10.78 4.92
C ASN A 57 -13.72 -10.85 3.70
N ASN A 58 -13.23 -10.50 2.50
CA ASN A 58 -13.99 -10.59 1.25
C ASN A 58 -13.27 -11.55 0.30
N GLU A 59 -13.91 -12.66 -0.07
CA GLU A 59 -13.38 -13.65 -1.03
C GLU A 59 -13.14 -13.07 -2.44
N GLY A 60 -13.51 -11.82 -2.72
CA GLY A 60 -13.67 -11.30 -4.08
C GLY A 60 -12.89 -10.05 -4.49
N PHE A 61 -12.25 -9.29 -3.61
CA PHE A 61 -11.64 -8.00 -4.03
C PHE A 61 -10.21 -7.79 -3.55
N ARG A 62 -9.25 -8.23 -4.38
CA ARG A 62 -7.87 -7.72 -4.35
C ARG A 62 -7.81 -6.46 -5.21
N LYS A 63 -7.74 -5.28 -4.60
CA LYS A 63 -7.56 -4.03 -5.35
C LYS A 63 -6.07 -3.87 -5.65
N PHE A 64 -5.70 -4.15 -6.89
CA PHE A 64 -4.36 -3.83 -7.39
C PHE A 64 -4.33 -2.38 -7.83
N ILE A 65 -3.41 -1.59 -7.28
CA ILE A 65 -3.18 -0.21 -7.70
C ILE A 65 -1.85 -0.20 -8.47
N PRO A 66 -1.89 -0.36 -9.80
CA PRO A 66 -0.69 -0.53 -10.62
C PRO A 66 0.13 0.74 -10.78
N LEU A 67 -0.42 1.93 -10.57
CA LEU A 67 0.16 3.18 -11.06
C LEU A 67 0.76 4.03 -9.94
N TRP A 68 1.77 3.49 -9.27
CA TRP A 68 2.61 4.27 -8.36
C TRP A 68 4.07 4.09 -8.73
N GLY A 69 4.78 5.21 -8.81
CA GLY A 69 6.16 5.25 -9.25
C GLY A 69 6.73 6.64 -9.06
N GLY A 70 8.05 6.77 -9.25
CA GLY A 70 8.73 8.03 -9.08
C GLY A 70 10.05 8.09 -9.84
N ILE A 71 10.39 9.29 -10.27
CA ILE A 71 11.71 9.65 -10.77
C ILE A 71 12.33 10.66 -9.82
N SER A 72 13.63 10.55 -9.55
CA SER A 72 14.34 11.49 -8.70
C SER A 72 15.73 11.77 -9.26
N LEU A 73 16.14 13.04 -9.16
CA LEU A 73 17.47 13.52 -9.49
C LEU A 73 18.10 14.06 -8.21
N GLY A 74 19.40 13.86 -8.02
CA GLY A 74 20.10 14.39 -6.87
C GLY A 74 21.59 14.52 -7.06
N LYS A 75 22.24 15.15 -6.07
CA LYS A 75 23.69 15.36 -6.02
C LYS A 75 24.19 14.90 -4.65
N SER A 76 25.19 14.03 -4.66
CA SER A 76 25.94 13.53 -3.50
C SER A 76 27.24 14.32 -3.38
N PHE A 77 27.59 14.70 -2.15
CA PHE A 77 28.83 15.39 -1.80
C PHE A 77 29.77 14.45 -1.05
#